data_AF-A0A6I9PRD9-F1
#
_entry.id   AF-A0A6I9PRD9-F1
#
_cell.length_a   1.000
_cell.length_b   1.000
_cell.length_c   1.000
_cell.angle_alpha   90.00
_cell.angle_beta   90.00
_cell.angle_gamma   90.00
#
_symmetry.space_group_name_H-M   'P 1'
#
loop_
_entity.id
_entity.type
_entity.pdbx_description
1 polymer ?
#
loop_
_entity_poly.entity_id
_entity_poly.type
_entity_poly.pdbx_seq_one_letter_code
_entity_poly.pdbx_strand_id
1 'polypeptide(L)'
;MARFADYFIVVGYDHEKAGSGEGCGKIIQRFPKKDWDGTAFPQGVEMFSQPGGWRLSRDRKAPTFFTVVLTDIESDRHYCSCLTFYEAEVNLQRP
;
A
#
# COMPACT_ATOMS: atom_id res chain seq x y z
N MET A 1 -1.53 24.33 -8.36
CA MET A 1 -2.96 24.04 -8.12
C MET A 1 -3.04 23.33 -6.77
N ALA A 2 -3.93 23.74 -5.86
CA ALA A 2 -4.05 23.08 -4.56
C ALA A 2 -4.81 21.75 -4.72
N ARG A 3 -4.24 20.65 -4.22
CA ARG A 3 -4.87 19.32 -4.18
C ARG A 3 -4.85 18.78 -2.77
N PHE A 4 -5.88 18.01 -2.40
CA PHE A 4 -6.01 17.45 -1.06
C PHE A 4 -5.01 16.30 -0.81
N ALA A 5 -4.75 15.48 -1.83
CA ALA A 5 -3.71 14.46 -1.83
C ALA A 5 -3.15 14.31 -3.25
N ASP A 6 -1.87 13.95 -3.37
CA ASP A 6 -1.22 13.71 -4.66
C ASP A 6 -1.72 12.40 -5.29
N TYR A 7 -1.85 11.35 -4.48
CA TYR A 7 -2.27 10.02 -4.93
C TYR A 7 -3.17 9.31 -3.92
N PHE A 8 -4.09 8.50 -4.44
CA PHE A 8 -4.84 7.49 -3.71
C PHE A 8 -4.51 6.13 -4.29
N ILE A 9 -4.15 5.17 -3.44
CA ILE A 9 -3.78 3.82 -3.86
C ILE A 9 -4.52 2.76 -3.06
N VAL A 10 -4.80 1.64 -3.72
CA VAL A 10 -5.24 0.40 -3.09
C VAL A 10 -4.11 -0.58 -3.24
N VAL A 11 -3.63 -1.10 -2.12
CA VAL A 11 -2.54 -2.07 -2.05
C VAL A 11 -3.08 -3.35 -1.45
N GLY A 12 -2.74 -4.50 -2.04
CA GLY A 12 -3.08 -5.81 -1.49
C GLY A 12 -1.87 -6.72 -1.37
N TYR A 13 -2.08 -7.87 -0.76
CA TYR A 13 -1.06 -8.90 -0.60
C TYR A 13 -0.75 -9.54 -1.97
N ASP A 14 0.52 -9.63 -2.33
CA ASP A 14 0.97 -10.28 -3.57
C ASP A 14 1.11 -11.79 -3.36
N HIS A 15 0.08 -12.52 -3.76
CA HIS A 15 0.06 -13.99 -3.67
C HIS A 15 1.08 -14.66 -4.61
N GLU A 16 1.56 -13.98 -5.66
CA GLU A 16 2.50 -14.56 -6.64
C GLU A 16 3.93 -14.59 -6.09
N LYS A 17 4.25 -13.70 -5.15
CA LYS A 17 5.60 -13.54 -4.57
C LYS A 17 5.74 -14.15 -3.18
N ALA A 18 4.76 -14.90 -2.68
CA ALA A 18 4.72 -15.47 -1.33
C ALA A 18 5.77 -16.57 -1.05
N GLY A 19 6.57 -16.99 -2.05
CA GLY A 19 7.52 -18.10 -1.92
C GLY A 19 8.76 -17.84 -1.05
N SER A 20 9.03 -16.60 -0.62
CA SER A 20 10.28 -16.22 0.06
C SER A 20 10.18 -15.98 1.58
N GLY A 21 9.05 -16.26 2.22
CA GLY A 21 8.89 -16.18 3.68
C GLY A 21 8.43 -14.82 4.23
N GLU A 22 8.76 -13.71 3.57
CA GLU A 22 8.06 -12.43 3.74
C GLU A 22 7.23 -12.14 2.49
N GLY A 23 5.93 -11.86 2.69
CA GLY A 23 5.07 -11.41 1.62
C GLY A 23 5.44 -9.99 1.18
N CYS A 24 4.90 -9.56 0.05
CA CYS A 24 5.03 -8.18 -0.40
C CYS A 24 3.67 -7.59 -0.76
N GLY A 25 3.58 -6.27 -0.69
CA GLY A 25 2.45 -5.53 -1.20
C GLY A 25 2.50 -5.40 -2.71
N LYS A 26 1.34 -5.27 -3.34
CA LYS A 26 1.19 -4.94 -4.75
C LYS A 26 0.11 -3.88 -4.91
N ILE A 27 0.41 -2.86 -5.70
CA ILE A 27 -0.57 -1.82 -6.05
C ILE A 27 -1.63 -2.44 -6.96
N ILE A 28 -2.86 -2.51 -6.48
CA ILE A 28 -4.04 -3.00 -7.21
C ILE A 28 -4.64 -1.86 -8.02
N GLN A 29 -4.77 -0.69 -7.41
CA GLN A 29 -5.33 0.50 -8.05
C GLN A 29 -4.57 1.73 -7.63
N ARG A 30 -4.48 2.71 -8.52
CA ARG A 30 -3.96 4.04 -8.23
C ARG A 30 -4.77 5.12 -8.91
N PHE A 31 -4.89 6.25 -8.24
CA PHE A 31 -5.56 7.45 -8.73
C PHE A 31 -4.70 8.68 -8.41
N PRO A 32 -4.42 9.53 -9.40
CA PRO A 32 -4.69 9.34 -10.83
C PRO A 32 -3.88 8.18 -11.45
N LYS A 33 -4.33 7.70 -12.62
CA LYS A 33 -3.63 6.66 -13.41
C LYS A 33 -2.39 7.16 -14.13
N LYS A 34 -2.29 8.47 -14.34
CA LYS A 34 -1.13 9.16 -14.91
C LYS A 34 -0.55 10.07 -13.84
N ASP A 35 0.74 10.27 -13.90
CA ASP A 35 1.43 11.10 -12.92
C ASP A 35 1.10 12.57 -13.16
N TRP A 36 1.24 13.37 -12.10
CA TRP A 36 1.05 14.81 -12.21
C TRP A 36 2.32 15.45 -12.76
N ASP A 37 2.16 16.54 -13.50
CA ASP A 37 3.32 17.34 -13.92
C ASP A 37 4.06 17.85 -12.69
N GLY A 38 5.36 17.54 -12.61
CA GLY A 38 6.23 17.92 -11.48
C GLY A 38 6.03 17.10 -10.20
N THR A 39 5.21 16.03 -10.20
CA THR A 39 5.09 15.12 -9.05
C THR A 39 4.98 13.69 -9.56
N ALA A 40 6.08 12.94 -9.45
CA ALA A 40 6.13 11.55 -9.84
C ALA A 40 5.43 10.66 -8.79
N PHE A 41 4.94 9.50 -9.23
CA PHE A 41 4.40 8.51 -8.31
C PHE A 41 5.53 7.93 -7.42
N PRO A 42 5.38 7.90 -6.08
CA PRO A 42 6.40 7.38 -5.19
C PRO A 42 6.57 5.86 -5.37
N GLN A 43 7.77 5.43 -5.76
CA GLN A 43 8.08 4.01 -5.93
C GLN A 43 8.22 3.30 -4.59
N GLY A 44 7.70 2.07 -4.48
CA GLY A 44 7.82 1.25 -3.28
C GLY A 44 6.93 1.68 -2.11
N VAL A 45 5.99 2.61 -2.33
CA VAL A 45 5.06 3.11 -1.30
C VAL A 45 4.23 1.98 -0.65
N GLU A 46 3.99 0.89 -1.38
CA GLU A 46 3.32 -0.32 -0.88
C GLU A 46 4.08 -1.05 0.25
N MET A 47 5.38 -0.83 0.39
CA MET A 47 6.16 -1.42 1.49
C MET A 47 5.88 -0.73 2.82
N PHE A 48 5.49 0.54 2.77
CA PHE A 48 5.25 1.37 3.96
C PHE A 48 3.79 1.33 4.43
N SER A 49 2.87 0.80 3.62
CA SER A 49 1.47 0.67 3.98
C SER A 49 1.18 -0.47 4.95
N GLN A 50 2.18 -1.32 5.28
CA GLN A 50 2.12 -2.36 6.30
C GLN A 50 3.42 -2.37 7.14
N PRO A 51 3.53 -1.56 8.21
CA PRO A 51 4.75 -1.45 9.02
C PRO A 51 5.14 -2.76 9.73
N GLY A 52 4.17 -3.66 9.97
CA GLY A 52 4.42 -5.01 10.49
C GLY A 52 4.84 -6.03 9.43
N GLY A 53 5.03 -5.59 8.19
CA GLY A 53 5.27 -6.43 7.03
C GLY A 53 3.99 -7.07 6.48
N TRP A 54 4.07 -7.53 5.23
CA TRP A 54 2.98 -8.22 4.55
C TRP A 54 2.99 -9.69 4.94
N ARG A 55 2.03 -10.09 5.80
CA ARG A 55 1.92 -11.45 6.33
C ARG A 55 0.46 -11.88 6.44
N LEU A 56 0.20 -13.11 6.03
CA LEU A 56 -1.09 -13.77 6.28
C LEU A 56 -1.24 -14.06 7.77
N SER A 57 -2.47 -14.01 8.27
CA SER A 57 -2.79 -14.32 9.65
C SER A 57 -4.01 -15.24 9.70
N ARG A 58 -4.00 -16.18 10.64
CA ARG A 58 -5.15 -17.05 10.93
C ARG A 58 -6.15 -16.38 11.87
N ASP A 59 -5.72 -15.33 12.57
CA ASP A 59 -6.54 -14.60 13.52
C ASP A 59 -7.21 -13.41 12.85
N ARG A 60 -8.44 -13.11 13.28
CA ARG A 60 -9.10 -11.86 12.89
C ARG A 60 -8.39 -10.69 13.56
N LYS A 61 -7.96 -9.73 12.74
CA LYS A 61 -7.32 -8.50 13.20
C LYS A 61 -8.23 -7.31 12.93
N ALA A 62 -8.29 -6.39 13.88
CA ALA A 62 -9.02 -5.14 13.70
C ALA A 62 -8.33 -4.26 12.63
N PRO A 63 -9.08 -3.46 11.85
CA PRO A 63 -8.49 -2.46 10.99
C PRO A 63 -7.63 -1.47 11.78
N THR A 64 -6.57 -0.97 11.18
CA THR A 64 -5.72 0.06 11.77
C THR A 64 -5.61 1.26 10.83
N PHE A 65 -5.51 2.44 11.43
CA PHE A 65 -5.24 3.68 10.70
C PHE A 65 -4.00 4.33 11.29
N PHE A 66 -3.07 4.73 10.42
CA PHE A 66 -1.84 5.40 10.81
C PHE A 66 -1.32 6.28 9.68
N THR A 67 -0.38 7.16 9.99
CA THR A 67 0.31 7.99 9.01
C THR A 67 1.80 7.67 9.03
N VAL A 68 2.37 7.40 7.85
CA VAL A 68 3.82 7.31 7.65
C VAL A 68 4.32 8.58 6.96
N VAL A 69 5.57 8.94 7.23
CA VAL A 69 6.24 10.09 6.62
C VAL A 69 7.42 9.57 5.82
N LEU A 70 7.40 9.81 4.51
CA LEU A 70 8.48 9.46 3.59
C LEU A 70 9.24 10.75 3.27
N THR A 71 10.53 10.77 3.56
CA THR A 71 11.40 11.89 3.22
C THR A 71 12.13 11.56 1.92
N ASP A 72 12.06 12.45 0.94
CA ASP A 72 12.79 12.27 -0.31
C ASP A 72 14.22 12.85 -0.26
N ILE A 73 14.90 12.79 -1.41
CA ILE A 73 16.29 13.27 -1.55
C ILE A 73 16.42 14.80 -1.43
N GLU A 74 15.33 15.54 -1.68
CA GLU A 74 15.28 17.00 -1.57
C GLU A 74 14.87 17.45 -0.15
N SER A 75 14.73 16.49 0.78
CA SER A 75 14.29 16.70 2.17
C SER A 75 12.80 17.06 2.31
N ASP A 76 12.02 16.91 1.25
CA ASP A 76 10.59 17.10 1.29
C ASP A 76 9.90 15.93 1.99
N ARG A 77 8.86 16.25 2.76
CA ARG A 77 8.10 15.29 3.56
C ARG A 77 6.79 14.93 2.87
N HIS A 78 6.67 13.68 2.50
CA HIS A 78 5.46 13.09 1.92
C HIS A 78 4.70 12.34 3.01
N TYR A 79 3.47 12.76 3.28
CA TYR A 79 2.61 12.15 4.29
C TYR A 79 1.69 11.12 3.64
N CYS A 80 1.75 9.87 4.09
CA CYS A 80 0.87 8.81 3.61
C CYS A 80 -0.02 8.32 4.75
N SER A 81 -1.31 8.60 4.64
CA SER A 81 -2.31 8.06 5.57
C SER A 81 -2.78 6.70 5.08
N CYS A 82 -2.59 5.68 5.90
CA CYS A 82 -2.86 4.29 5.56
C CYS A 82 -4.00 3.75 6.43
N LEU A 83 -5.07 3.31 5.78
CA LEU A 83 -6.07 2.44 6.37
C LEU A 83 -5.74 1.00 5.96
N THR A 84 -5.52 0.13 6.94
CA THR A 84 -5.26 -1.28 6.70
C THR A 84 -6.33 -2.15 7.31
N PHE A 85 -6.65 -3.24 6.64
CA PHE A 85 -7.60 -4.23 7.11
C PHE A 85 -7.24 -5.60 6.55
N TYR A 86 -7.77 -6.64 7.17
CA TYR A 86 -7.61 -8.02 6.73
C TYR A 86 -8.89 -8.48 6.05
N GLU A 87 -8.74 -9.05 4.85
CA GLU A 87 -9.81 -9.73 4.15
C GLU A 87 -9.66 -11.24 4.34
N ALA A 88 -10.78 -11.96 4.43
CA ALA A 88 -10.74 -13.42 4.47
C ALA A 88 -10.31 -13.96 3.11
N GLU A 89 -9.35 -14.87 3.11
CA GLU A 89 -9.01 -15.62 1.90
C GLU A 89 -10.17 -16.57 1.60
N VAL A 90 -11.13 -16.11 0.80
CA VAL A 90 -12.18 -16.98 0.27
C VAL A 90 -11.52 -17.80 -0.82
N ASN A 91 -11.36 -19.10 -0.59
CA ASN A 91 -11.05 -20.07 -1.66
C ASN A 91 -12.20 -20.06 -2.67
N LEU A 92 -12.22 -19.06 -3.55
CA LEU A 92 -12.90 -19.17 -4.83
C LEU A 92 -12.06 -20.17 -5.61
N GLN A 93 -12.38 -21.46 -5.49
CA GLN A 93 -11.97 -22.45 -6.47
C GLN A 93 -12.27 -21.82 -7.83
N ARG A 94 -11.20 -21.47 -8.58
CA ARG A 94 -11.35 -20.99 -9.95
C ARG A 94 -12.15 -22.08 -10.68
N PRO A 95 -13.22 -21.73 -11.41
CA PRO A 95 -13.97 -22.71 -12.20
C PRO A 95 -13.07 -23.41 -13.22
#